data_AF-B1MMM6-F1
#
_entry.id   AF-B1MMM6-F1
#
_cell.length_a   1.000
_cell.length_b   1.000
_cell.length_c   1.000
_cell.angle_alpha   90.00
_cell.angle_beta   90.00
_cell.angle_gamma   90.00
#
_symmetry.space_group_name_H-M   'P 1'
#
loop_
_entity.id
_entity.type
_entity.pdbx_description
1 polymer ?
#
loop_
_entity_poly.entity_id
_entity_poly.type
_entity_poly.pdbx_seq_one_letter_code
_entity_poly.pdbx_strand_id
1 'polypeptide(L)' 'MGSGYCVAQHPDLFGADVDGTAVPLHKGVLSGEQAREAADAAHVCPAAAIEIHPASQ' A
#
# COMPACT_ATOMS: atom_id res chain seq x y z
N MET A 1 11.63 9.92 -5.77
CA MET A 1 10.21 10.20 -6.12
C MET A 1 9.52 8.88 -6.38
N GLY A 2 8.41 8.60 -5.68
CA GLY A 2 7.55 7.44 -5.95
C GLY A 2 6.58 7.73 -7.10
N SER A 3 6.06 6.68 -7.75
CA SER A 3 5.11 6.83 -8.87
C SER A 3 3.73 7.33 -8.46
N GLY A 4 3.36 7.18 -7.18
CA GLY A 4 2.07 7.63 -6.65
C GLY A 4 0.86 6.76 -7.00
N TYR A 5 1.03 5.68 -7.80
CA TYR A 5 -0.08 4.83 -8.26
C TYR A 5 -0.87 4.17 -7.12
N CYS A 6 -0.20 3.76 -6.04
CA CYS A 6 -0.87 3.16 -4.90
C CYS A 6 -1.77 4.17 -4.16
N VAL A 7 -1.33 5.41 -3.99
CA VAL A 7 -2.12 6.50 -3.37
C VAL A 7 -3.30 6.90 -4.26
N ALA A 8 -3.10 6.97 -5.58
CA ALA A 8 -4.16 7.36 -6.51
C ALA A 8 -5.26 6.31 -6.67
N GLN A 9 -4.90 5.02 -6.66
CA GLN A 9 -5.86 3.92 -6.89
C GLN A 9 -6.48 3.38 -5.59
N HIS A 10 -5.73 3.42 -4.49
CA HIS A 10 -6.17 2.90 -3.20
C HIS A 10 -5.95 3.96 -2.10
N PRO A 11 -6.63 5.13 -2.18
CA PRO A 11 -6.44 6.24 -1.23
C PRO A 11 -6.85 5.88 0.21
N ASP A 12 -7.65 4.83 0.40
CA ASP A 12 -8.03 4.32 1.72
C ASP A 12 -6.91 3.48 2.37
N LEU A 13 -5.99 2.95 1.56
CA LEU A 13 -4.87 2.11 2.03
C LEU A 13 -3.55 2.86 2.11
N PHE A 14 -3.31 3.81 1.19
CA PHE A 14 -2.05 4.51 1.07
C PHE A 14 -2.25 6.03 1.06
N GLY A 15 -1.46 6.73 1.86
CA GLY A 15 -1.26 8.17 1.79
C GLY A 15 0.11 8.50 1.25
N ALA A 16 0.43 9.79 1.17
CA ALA A 16 1.79 10.28 0.94
C ALA A 16 2.27 11.06 2.17
N ASP A 17 3.52 10.88 2.55
CA ASP A 17 4.18 11.72 3.54
C ASP A 17 4.57 13.09 2.96
N VAL A 18 5.24 13.91 3.78
CA VAL A 18 5.67 15.27 3.41
C VAL A 18 6.66 15.30 2.24
N ASP A 19 7.34 14.18 1.97
CA ASP A 19 8.31 14.03 0.89
C ASP A 19 7.66 13.43 -0.38
N GLY A 20 6.35 13.16 -0.35
CA GLY A 20 5.63 12.53 -1.44
C GLY A 20 5.89 11.02 -1.55
N THR A 21 6.42 10.40 -0.50
CA THR A 21 6.62 8.95 -0.45
C THR A 21 5.33 8.28 0.03
N ALA A 22 4.92 7.23 -0.67
CA ALA A 22 3.72 6.49 -0.28
C ALA A 22 3.92 5.78 1.06
N VAL A 23 2.95 5.92 1.97
CA VAL A 23 2.95 5.31 3.30
C VAL A 23 1.62 4.61 3.56
N PRO A 24 1.60 3.45 4.25
CA PRO A 24 0.36 2.78 4.61
C PRO A 24 -0.42 3.60 5.64
N LEU A 25 -1.74 3.74 5.44
CA LEU A 25 -2.65 4.41 6.38
C LEU A 25 -3.11 3.47 7.50
N HIS A 26 -3.25 2.19 7.21
CA HIS A 26 -3.62 1.18 8.19
C HIS A 26 -2.38 0.63 8.91
N LYS A 27 -2.42 0.68 10.24
CA LYS A 27 -1.43 0.09 11.14
C LYS A 27 -2.07 -1.08 11.89
N GLY A 28 -2.26 -2.20 11.21
CA GLY A 28 -2.92 -3.37 11.77
C GLY A 28 -3.15 -4.48 10.75
N VAL A 29 -3.92 -5.49 11.15
CA VAL A 29 -4.32 -6.59 10.26
C VAL A 29 -5.32 -6.04 9.24
N LEU A 30 -5.02 -6.23 7.96
CA LEU A 30 -5.91 -5.89 6.86
C LEU A 30 -7.08 -6.88 6.81
N SER A 31 -8.26 -6.40 6.41
CA SER A 31 -9.34 -7.29 5.98
C SER A 31 -8.93 -8.07 4.72
N GLY A 32 -9.64 -9.15 4.39
CA GLY A 32 -9.36 -9.92 3.18
C GLY A 32 -9.46 -9.10 1.88
N GLU A 33 -10.36 -8.12 1.85
CA GLU A 33 -10.51 -7.18 0.73
C GLU A 33 -9.33 -6.21 0.67
N GLN A 34 -8.99 -5.58 1.79
CA GLN A 34 -7.85 -4.67 1.90
C GLN A 34 -6.52 -5.35 1.56
N ALA A 35 -6.36 -6.62 1.93
CA ALA A 35 -5.18 -7.41 1.57
C ALA A 35 -5.07 -7.67 0.07
N ARG A 36 -6.20 -7.90 -0.63
CA ARG A 36 -6.23 -8.03 -2.10
C ARG A 36 -5.88 -6.73 -2.77
N GLU A 37 -6.49 -5.63 -2.36
CA GLU A 37 -6.19 -4.30 -2.89
C GLU A 37 -4.73 -3.89 -2.66
N ALA A 38 -4.17 -4.19 -1.49
CA ALA A 38 -2.74 -3.99 -1.21
C ALA A 38 -1.86 -4.85 -2.14
N ALA A 39 -2.26 -6.09 -2.44
CA ALA A 39 -1.55 -6.97 -3.37
C ALA A 39 -1.60 -6.45 -4.81
N ASP A 40 -2.75 -5.94 -5.25
CA ASP A 40 -2.89 -5.31 -6.56
C ASP A 40 -2.00 -4.05 -6.66
N ALA A 41 -1.98 -3.21 -5.62
CA ALA A 41 -1.11 -2.05 -5.53
C ALA A 41 0.38 -2.44 -5.57
N ALA A 42 0.76 -3.53 -4.90
CA ALA A 42 2.12 -4.05 -4.90
C ALA A 42 2.54 -4.55 -6.29
N HIS A 43 1.64 -5.26 -6.99
CA HIS A 43 1.91 -5.79 -8.33
C HIS A 43 2.20 -4.70 -9.36
N VAL A 44 1.51 -3.56 -9.27
CA VAL A 44 1.68 -2.44 -10.21
C VAL A 44 2.77 -1.44 -9.78
N CYS A 45 3.38 -1.61 -8.60
CA CYS A 45 4.40 -0.70 -8.09
C CYS A 45 5.71 -0.87 -8.85
N PRO A 46 6.17 0.12 -9.66
CA PRO A 46 7.39 -0.02 -10.46
C PRO A 46 8.66 -0.16 -9.62
N ALA A 47 8.63 0.36 -8.39
CA ALA A 47 9.72 0.29 -7.44
C ALA A 47 9.73 -0.99 -6.60
N ALA A 48 8.71 -1.85 -6.73
CA ALA A 48 8.52 -3.05 -5.91
C ALA A 48 8.64 -2.76 -4.39
N ALA A 49 8.13 -1.61 -3.94
CA ALA A 49 8.35 -1.09 -2.59
C ALA A 49 7.26 -1.46 -1.57
N ILE A 50 6.24 -2.21 -1.99
CA ILE A 50 5.09 -2.57 -1.14
C ILE A 50 5.24 -4.04 -0.76
N GLU A 51 5.25 -4.30 0.55
CA GLU A 51 5.30 -5.65 1.12
C GLU A 51 4.02 -5.96 1.90
N ILE A 52 3.55 -7.20 1.78
CA ILE A 52 2.38 -7.70 2.50
C ILE A 52 2.81 -8.94 3.24
N HIS A 53 2.66 -8.91 4.56
CA HIS A 53 3.05 -10.00 5.43
C HIS A 53 1.80 -10.72 5.96
N PRO A 54 1.84 -12.05 6.11
CA PRO A 54 0.79 -12.76 6.81
C PRO A 54 0.69 -12.23 8.24
N ALA A 55 -0.53 -12.14 8.78
CA ALA A 55 -0.71 -11.79 10.18
C ALA A 55 0.04 -12.81 11.04
N SER A 56 1.07 -12.35 11.76
CA SER A 56 1.79 -13.17 12.71
C SER A 56 0.82 -13.65 13.78
N GLN A 57 0.68 -14.97 13.89
CA GLN A 57 -0.22 -15.68 14.81
C GLN A 57 0.12 -15.43 16.27
#